data_AF-A0A2A3ADX5-F1
#
_entry.id   AF-A0A2A3ADX5-F1
#
_cell.length_a   1.000
_cell.length_b   1.000
_cell.length_c   1.000
_cell.angle_alpha   90.00
_cell.angle_beta   90.00
_cell.angle_gamma   90.00
#
_symmetry.space_group_name_H-M   'P 1'
#
loop_
_entity.id
_entity.type
_entity.pdbx_description
1 polymer ?
#
loop_
_entity_poly.entity_id
_entity_poly.type
_entity_poly.pdbx_seq_one_letter_code
_entity_poly.pdbx_strand_id
1 'polypeptide(L)'
;MTDQQLNRVAVLVHADAPELPFLANLLDASFTAVTRNGWAVVLPDENTDPAFIAAVHPGEMCIAISSDGAERSLTVYSRTDPDRDEEAELNHQIEMGRIATLRWEAEHSDIADILGGEGDSASQPQVSTDVERDTKVAVEAIASICSLDAAATARLENYAATPSSGLLLESVLQLLGVPVVAAKLVESERSVEDMDDAHHYEPKSLGLSLVDAMTTEPSGNDVVSRVQRAYFRHPEILLAVGGAELVAGSTLAALARRGGRGSRVLGTASAVLLADAAGQAALWAAVRARKKS
;
A
#
# COMPACT_ATOMS: atom_id res chain seq x y z
N MET A 1 -33.66 -10.56 6.85
CA MET A 1 -32.35 -11.19 7.00
C MET A 1 -31.39 -10.02 7.05
N THR A 2 -30.88 -9.71 8.23
CA THR A 2 -30.03 -8.55 8.47
C THR A 2 -28.69 -8.80 7.80
N ASP A 3 -28.41 -8.05 6.72
CA ASP A 3 -27.10 -7.95 6.09
C ASP A 3 -26.12 -7.40 7.11
N GLN A 4 -25.38 -8.29 7.76
CA GLN A 4 -24.29 -7.92 8.62
C GLN A 4 -23.09 -7.67 7.70
N GLN A 5 -22.96 -6.42 7.25
CA GLN A 5 -21.79 -5.98 6.49
C GLN A 5 -20.57 -6.23 7.38
N LEU A 6 -19.72 -7.19 6.99
CA LEU A 6 -18.48 -7.51 7.70
C LEU A 6 -17.64 -6.22 7.81
N ASN A 7 -17.10 -5.94 8.99
CA ASN A 7 -16.19 -4.81 9.18
C ASN A 7 -15.00 -4.96 8.23
N ARG A 8 -14.90 -4.08 7.23
CA ARG A 8 -13.83 -4.10 6.25
C ARG A 8 -12.76 -3.10 6.65
N VAL A 9 -11.52 -3.58 6.76
CA VAL A 9 -10.35 -2.73 7.00
C VAL A 9 -9.50 -2.75 5.74
N ALA A 10 -9.12 -1.57 5.26
CA ALA A 10 -8.16 -1.41 4.17
C ALA A 10 -7.04 -0.46 4.61
N VAL A 11 -5.81 -0.81 4.27
CA VAL A 11 -4.61 -0.03 4.59
C VAL A 11 -3.97 0.44 3.30
N LEU A 12 -3.93 1.75 3.10
CA LEU A 12 -3.19 2.38 2.02
C LEU A 12 -1.73 2.49 2.43
N VAL A 13 -0.87 1.93 1.59
CA VAL A 13 0.58 1.96 1.74
C VAL A 13 1.20 2.50 0.46
N HIS A 14 2.26 3.30 0.60
CA HIS A 14 3.02 3.78 -0.55
C HIS A 14 4.02 2.70 -0.99
N ALA A 15 3.48 1.64 -1.58
CA ALA A 15 4.23 0.50 -2.09
C ALA A 15 3.76 0.16 -3.51
N ASP A 16 4.70 -0.04 -4.43
CA ASP A 16 4.38 -0.51 -5.76
C ASP A 16 4.16 -2.05 -5.77
N ALA A 17 3.49 -2.58 -6.79
CA ALA A 17 3.17 -4.01 -6.90
C ALA A 17 4.37 -4.97 -6.70
N PRO A 18 5.59 -4.66 -7.17
CA PRO A 18 6.78 -5.47 -6.90
C PRO A 18 7.20 -5.53 -5.43
N GLU A 19 6.77 -4.59 -4.59
CA GLU A 19 7.19 -4.49 -3.18
C GLU A 19 6.30 -5.34 -2.26
N LEU A 20 5.09 -5.66 -2.69
CA LEU A 20 4.09 -6.39 -1.91
C LEU A 20 4.49 -7.82 -1.51
N PRO A 21 5.21 -8.61 -2.33
CA PRO A 21 5.74 -9.91 -1.88
C PRO A 21 6.73 -9.82 -0.71
N PHE A 22 7.41 -8.68 -0.55
CA PHE A 22 8.28 -8.46 0.61
C PHE A 22 7.46 -8.04 1.83
N LEU A 23 6.43 -7.22 1.63
CA LEU A 23 5.52 -6.85 2.70
C LEU A 23 4.81 -8.09 3.29
N ALA A 24 4.38 -9.04 2.46
CA ALA A 24 3.79 -10.30 2.92
C ALA A 24 4.77 -11.13 3.78
N ASN A 25 6.05 -11.14 3.42
CA ASN A 25 7.08 -11.81 4.20
C ASN A 25 7.38 -11.11 5.53
N LEU A 26 7.44 -9.79 5.53
CA LEU A 26 7.70 -8.99 6.74
C LEU A 26 6.55 -9.12 7.73
N LEU A 27 5.31 -9.19 7.22
CA LEU A 27 4.12 -9.41 8.03
C LEU A 27 3.96 -10.86 8.49
N ASP A 28 4.66 -11.80 7.85
CA ASP A 28 4.41 -13.24 7.97
C ASP A 28 2.92 -13.59 7.86
N ALA A 29 2.20 -12.85 7.00
CA ALA A 29 0.76 -12.95 6.83
C ALA A 29 0.36 -12.81 5.35
N SER A 30 -0.72 -13.51 4.99
CA SER A 30 -1.40 -13.34 3.70
C SER A 30 -2.21 -12.06 3.67
N PHE A 31 -2.34 -11.47 2.49
CA PHE A 31 -3.29 -10.39 2.25
C PHE A 31 -3.67 -10.30 0.78
N THR A 32 -4.77 -9.60 0.50
CA THR A 32 -5.13 -9.21 -0.87
C THR A 32 -4.79 -7.74 -1.06
N ALA A 33 -4.25 -7.36 -2.21
CA ALA A 33 -3.95 -5.97 -2.48
C ALA A 33 -4.31 -5.54 -3.91
N VAL A 34 -4.70 -4.28 -4.03
CA VAL A 34 -4.94 -3.59 -5.31
C VAL A 34 -3.91 -2.48 -5.45
N THR A 35 -3.18 -2.44 -6.56
CA THR A 35 -2.10 -1.47 -6.79
C THR A 35 -2.48 -0.45 -7.84
N ARG A 36 -2.23 0.83 -7.57
CA ARG A 36 -2.54 1.91 -8.50
C ARG A 36 -1.67 3.13 -8.26
N ASN A 37 -1.00 3.61 -9.30
CA ASN A 37 -0.20 4.84 -9.26
C ASN A 37 0.86 4.87 -8.15
N GLY A 38 1.50 3.73 -7.84
CA GLY A 38 2.54 3.65 -6.81
C GLY A 38 2.03 3.48 -5.38
N TRP A 39 0.72 3.35 -5.21
CA TRP A 39 0.07 2.99 -3.95
C TRP A 39 -0.49 1.58 -4.03
N ALA A 40 -0.51 0.90 -2.90
CA ALA A 40 -1.26 -0.33 -2.71
C ALA A 40 -2.33 -0.13 -1.66
N VAL A 41 -3.54 -0.63 -1.94
CA VAL A 41 -4.58 -0.82 -0.96
C VAL A 41 -4.48 -2.27 -0.50
N VAL A 42 -3.96 -2.48 0.70
CA VAL A 42 -3.80 -3.78 1.35
C VAL A 42 -5.05 -4.08 2.16
N LEU A 43 -5.61 -5.26 1.96
CA LEU A 43 -6.74 -5.80 2.69
C LEU A 43 -6.21 -6.95 3.53
N PRO A 44 -5.79 -6.65 4.78
CA PRO A 44 -5.25 -7.66 5.67
C PRO A 44 -6.30 -8.69 6.07
N ASP A 45 -5.83 -9.85 6.50
CA ASP A 45 -6.66 -10.82 7.22
C ASP A 45 -7.15 -10.21 8.56
N GLU A 46 -8.29 -10.68 9.09
CA GLU A 46 -8.98 -10.09 10.26
C GLU A 46 -8.10 -9.96 11.53
N ASN A 47 -6.99 -10.70 11.60
CA ASN A 47 -6.09 -10.71 12.76
C ASN A 47 -4.90 -9.75 12.66
N THR A 48 -4.69 -9.09 11.51
CA THR A 48 -3.53 -8.22 11.32
C THR A 48 -3.88 -6.79 11.69
N ASP A 49 -3.21 -6.27 12.73
CA ASP A 49 -3.34 -4.88 13.16
C ASP A 49 -2.74 -3.93 12.09
N PRO A 50 -3.48 -2.93 11.61
CA PRO A 50 -2.95 -1.92 10.70
C PRO A 50 -1.71 -1.18 11.23
N ALA A 51 -1.57 -1.03 12.56
CA ALA A 51 -0.38 -0.44 13.17
C ALA A 51 0.87 -1.30 12.92
N PHE A 52 0.72 -2.63 12.87
CA PHE A 52 1.82 -3.53 12.53
C PHE A 52 2.24 -3.37 11.07
N ILE A 53 1.28 -3.22 10.15
CA ILE A 53 1.56 -2.93 8.73
C ILE A 53 2.32 -1.61 8.58
N ALA A 54 1.90 -0.57 9.31
CA ALA A 54 2.60 0.71 9.32
C ALA A 54 4.03 0.61 9.89
N ALA A 55 4.24 -0.18 10.94
CA ALA A 55 5.55 -0.34 11.58
C ALA A 55 6.55 -1.10 10.71
N VAL A 56 6.11 -2.08 9.91
CA VAL A 56 7.00 -2.85 9.03
C VAL A 56 7.20 -2.22 7.66
N HIS A 57 6.35 -1.25 7.27
CA HIS A 57 6.45 -0.60 5.96
C HIS A 57 7.38 0.62 6.03
N PRO A 58 8.54 0.63 5.34
CA PRO A 58 9.47 1.76 5.33
C PRO A 58 8.99 3.00 4.54
N GLY A 59 7.72 3.03 4.12
CA GLY A 59 7.13 4.06 3.28
C GLY A 59 6.87 5.37 4.02
N GLU A 60 6.38 6.38 3.30
CA GLU A 60 6.17 7.73 3.85
C GLU A 60 5.07 7.80 4.91
N MET A 61 3.87 7.34 4.59
CA MET A 61 2.71 7.35 5.50
C MET A 61 1.80 6.20 5.14
N CYS A 62 1.15 5.64 6.16
CA CYS A 62 0.13 4.61 5.97
C CYS A 62 -1.22 5.17 6.44
N ILE A 63 -2.29 4.84 5.74
CA ILE A 63 -3.64 5.23 6.16
C ILE A 63 -4.47 3.97 6.26
N ALA A 64 -4.99 3.67 7.45
CA ALA A 64 -6.01 2.66 7.61
C ALA A 64 -7.39 3.32 7.53
N ILE A 65 -8.29 2.69 6.81
CA ILE A 65 -9.71 3.03 6.81
C ILE A 65 -10.50 1.78 7.16
N SER A 66 -11.56 1.96 7.96
CA SER A 66 -12.49 0.89 8.27
C SER A 66 -13.92 1.33 8.09
N SER A 67 -14.78 0.39 7.69
CA SER A 67 -16.22 0.56 7.79
C SER A 67 -16.93 -0.77 7.98
N ASP A 68 -17.91 -0.77 8.87
CA ASP A 68 -18.88 -1.85 9.06
C ASP A 68 -20.29 -1.45 8.57
N GLY A 69 -20.39 -0.36 7.81
CA GLY A 69 -21.64 0.24 7.35
C GLY A 69 -22.33 1.15 8.37
N ALA A 70 -22.05 0.99 9.66
CA ALA A 70 -22.63 1.77 10.76
C ALA A 70 -21.63 2.77 11.36
N GLU A 71 -20.35 2.47 11.34
CA GLU A 71 -19.25 3.32 11.75
C GLU A 71 -18.22 3.36 10.60
N ARG A 72 -17.60 4.52 10.43
CA ARG A 72 -16.45 4.71 9.55
C ARG A 72 -15.31 5.22 10.41
N SER A 73 -14.11 4.72 10.18
CA SER A 73 -12.91 5.28 10.80
C SER A 73 -11.80 5.49 9.78
N LEU A 74 -10.97 6.49 10.04
CA LEU A 74 -9.75 6.76 9.30
C LEU A 74 -8.64 7.02 10.30
N THR A 75 -7.56 6.26 10.20
CA THR A 75 -6.37 6.35 11.04
C THR A 75 -5.16 6.64 10.17
N VAL A 76 -4.38 7.66 10.53
CA VAL A 76 -3.14 8.02 9.83
C VAL A 76 -1.94 7.63 10.67
N TYR A 77 -1.06 6.83 10.09
CA TYR A 77 0.20 6.40 10.68
C TYR A 77 1.36 7.20 10.09
N SER A 78 2.36 7.48 10.92
CA SER A 78 3.53 8.25 10.50
C SER A 78 4.56 7.39 9.77
N ARG A 79 5.49 8.04 9.08
CA ARG A 79 6.70 7.40 8.56
C ARG A 79 7.44 6.64 9.65
N THR A 80 7.94 5.44 9.32
CA THR A 80 8.83 4.69 10.22
C THR A 80 10.17 5.38 10.40
N ASP A 81 10.67 5.38 11.63
CA ASP A 81 11.98 5.93 11.96
C ASP A 81 13.05 4.81 11.90
N PRO A 82 14.03 4.85 10.98
CA PRO A 82 15.01 3.77 10.84
C PRO A 82 15.95 3.63 12.04
N ASP A 83 16.03 4.64 12.91
CA ASP A 83 16.85 4.61 14.12
C ASP A 83 16.13 3.94 15.30
N ARG A 84 14.83 3.66 15.18
CA ARG A 84 14.05 2.94 16.20
C ARG A 84 14.13 1.44 16.00
N ASP A 85 14.16 0.71 17.11
CA ASP A 85 13.96 -0.73 17.07
C ASP A 85 12.49 -1.08 16.76
N GLU A 86 12.26 -2.33 16.34
CA GLU A 86 10.96 -2.82 15.85
C GLU A 86 9.85 -2.69 16.91
N GLU A 87 10.16 -2.94 18.18
CA GLU A 87 9.16 -2.87 19.26
C GLU A 87 8.81 -1.42 19.60
N ALA A 88 9.80 -0.54 19.65
CA ALA A 88 9.61 0.89 19.84
C ALA A 88 8.85 1.54 18.68
N GLU A 89 9.10 1.09 17.44
CA GLU A 89 8.38 1.54 16.25
C GLU A 89 6.92 1.10 16.29
N LEU A 90 6.65 -0.18 16.61
CA LEU A 90 5.28 -0.67 16.76
C LEU A 90 4.51 0.12 17.83
N ASN A 91 5.10 0.30 19.01
CA ASN A 91 4.48 1.08 20.09
C ASN A 91 4.22 2.53 19.68
N HIS A 92 5.13 3.14 18.91
CA HIS A 92 4.94 4.47 18.35
C HIS A 92 3.76 4.50 17.38
N GLN A 93 3.66 3.55 16.46
CA GLN A 93 2.54 3.49 15.51
C GLN A 93 1.20 3.21 16.18
N ILE A 94 1.17 2.40 17.26
CA ILE A 94 -0.03 2.20 18.08
C ILE A 94 -0.47 3.51 18.73
N GLU A 95 0.46 4.27 19.32
CA GLU A 95 0.14 5.55 19.94
C GLU A 95 -0.31 6.59 18.89
N MET A 96 0.36 6.62 17.73
CA MET A 96 -0.05 7.46 16.61
C MET A 96 -1.45 7.10 16.13
N GLY A 97 -1.76 5.81 16.00
CA GLY A 97 -3.09 5.34 15.64
C GLY A 97 -4.15 5.74 16.66
N ARG A 98 -3.81 5.82 17.95
CA ARG A 98 -4.73 6.29 18.99
C ARG A 98 -5.07 7.77 18.88
N ILE A 99 -4.09 8.61 18.52
CA ILE A 99 -4.26 10.07 18.47
C ILE A 99 -4.71 10.57 17.11
N ALA A 100 -4.32 9.93 16.01
CA ALA A 100 -4.57 10.37 14.64
C ALA A 100 -5.70 9.56 13.97
N THR A 101 -6.78 9.33 14.72
CA THR A 101 -7.97 8.62 14.25
C THR A 101 -9.19 9.54 14.25
N LEU A 102 -9.86 9.61 13.10
CA LEU A 102 -11.19 10.19 12.96
C LEU A 102 -12.22 9.07 12.90
N ARG A 103 -13.37 9.29 13.55
CA ARG A 103 -14.49 8.36 13.59
C ARG A 103 -15.78 9.09 13.24
N TRP A 104 -16.61 8.41 12.47
CA TRP A 104 -17.92 8.90 12.07
C TRP A 104 -18.95 7.80 12.28
N GLU A 105 -20.01 8.12 13.00
CA GLU A 105 -21.20 7.29 13.08
C GLU A 105 -22.03 7.46 11.78
N ALA A 106 -22.69 6.40 11.33
CA ALA A 106 -23.63 6.48 10.23
C ALA A 106 -24.83 7.33 10.67
N GLU A 107 -25.26 8.23 9.78
CA GLU A 107 -26.57 8.84 9.91
C GLU A 107 -27.61 7.71 9.99
N HIS A 108 -28.25 7.56 11.15
CA HIS A 108 -29.60 7.01 11.16
C HIS A 108 -30.40 7.91 10.23
N SER A 109 -30.81 7.36 9.08
CA SER A 109 -31.78 7.99 8.21
C SER A 109 -33.10 8.09 8.98
N ASP A 110 -33.25 9.14 9.78
CA ASP A 110 -34.44 9.53 10.55
C ASP A 110 -35.55 10.06 9.61
N ILE A 111 -35.74 9.40 8.46
CA ILE A 111 -36.92 9.58 7.63
C ILE A 111 -38.16 9.00 8.35
N ALA A 112 -37.95 8.10 9.33
CA ALA A 112 -39.02 7.58 10.19
C ALA A 112 -39.49 8.59 11.26
N ASP A 113 -38.59 9.41 11.82
CA ASP A 113 -38.93 10.39 12.86
C ASP A 113 -39.63 11.65 12.31
N ILE A 114 -39.38 12.01 11.05
CA ILE A 114 -40.08 13.14 10.40
C ILE A 114 -41.56 12.83 10.13
N LEU A 115 -41.95 11.54 10.08
CA LEU A 115 -43.33 11.12 9.82
C LEU A 115 -44.09 10.70 11.09
N GLY A 116 -43.46 10.77 12.27
CA GLY A 116 -43.92 10.11 13.48
C GLY A 116 -43.95 10.97 14.74
N GLY A 117 -44.67 12.09 14.75
CA GLY A 117 -45.29 12.59 15.99
C GLY A 117 -44.92 14.01 16.43
N GLU A 118 -45.93 14.87 16.48
CA GLU A 118 -45.95 16.10 17.26
C GLU A 118 -45.70 15.78 18.74
N GLY A 119 -44.63 16.33 19.33
CA GLY A 119 -44.29 16.08 20.73
C GLY A 119 -43.07 16.87 21.21
N ASP A 120 -43.33 18.13 21.56
CA ASP A 120 -42.54 19.04 22.39
C ASP A 120 -41.43 18.39 23.26
N SER A 121 -40.16 18.65 22.93
CA SER A 121 -39.04 18.85 23.87
C SER A 121 -37.75 19.19 23.13
N ALA A 122 -37.33 20.44 23.23
CA ALA A 122 -36.01 20.90 22.83
C ALA A 122 -34.93 20.30 23.76
N SER A 123 -34.45 19.11 23.41
CA SER A 123 -33.18 18.58 23.89
C SER A 123 -32.16 18.79 22.78
N GLN A 124 -31.37 19.86 22.86
CA GLN A 124 -30.14 19.94 22.07
C GLN A 124 -29.27 18.73 22.45
N PRO A 125 -28.79 17.94 21.49
CA PRO A 125 -27.85 16.87 21.80
C PRO A 125 -26.59 17.52 22.38
N GLN A 126 -26.35 17.32 23.67
CA GLN A 126 -25.05 17.59 24.27
C GLN A 126 -24.09 16.57 23.69
N VAL A 127 -23.53 16.85 22.52
CA VAL A 127 -22.30 16.20 22.06
C VAL A 127 -21.29 16.45 23.18
N SER A 128 -20.86 15.38 23.81
CA SER A 128 -19.94 15.40 24.95
C SER A 128 -18.68 16.17 24.57
N THR A 129 -18.30 17.16 25.38
CA THR A 129 -17.11 18.01 25.17
C THR A 129 -15.81 17.24 24.95
N ASP A 130 -15.78 15.98 25.39
CA ASP A 130 -14.64 15.07 25.20
C ASP A 130 -14.52 14.57 23.75
N VAL A 131 -15.63 14.31 23.05
CA VAL A 131 -15.61 13.86 21.64
C VAL A 131 -15.12 14.98 20.71
N GLU A 132 -15.59 16.21 20.94
CA GLU A 132 -15.15 17.39 20.18
C GLU A 132 -13.65 17.66 20.41
N ARG A 133 -13.18 17.48 21.65
CA ARG A 133 -11.76 17.61 22.00
C ARG A 133 -10.91 16.52 21.32
N ASP A 134 -11.34 15.27 21.35
CA ASP A 134 -10.62 14.15 20.73
C ASP A 134 -10.56 14.31 19.21
N THR A 135 -11.66 14.75 18.59
CA THR A 135 -11.71 15.05 17.16
C THR A 135 -10.73 16.15 16.79
N LYS A 136 -10.66 17.23 17.58
CA LYS A 136 -9.71 18.31 17.34
C LYS A 136 -8.24 17.85 17.45
N VAL A 137 -7.93 17.05 18.46
CA VAL A 137 -6.59 16.45 18.62
C VAL A 137 -6.25 15.58 17.41
N ALA A 138 -7.20 14.78 16.93
CA ALA A 138 -7.00 13.96 15.74
C ALA A 138 -6.76 14.77 14.47
N VAL A 139 -7.53 15.83 14.24
CA VAL A 139 -7.33 16.72 13.09
C VAL A 139 -5.96 17.40 13.15
N GLU A 140 -5.54 17.90 14.31
CA GLU A 140 -4.21 18.49 14.50
C GLU A 140 -3.08 17.47 14.24
N ALA A 141 -3.25 16.23 14.72
CA ALA A 141 -2.28 15.17 14.50
C ALA A 141 -2.18 14.79 13.01
N ILE A 142 -3.33 14.59 12.34
CA ILE A 142 -3.39 14.26 10.92
C ILE A 142 -2.82 15.40 10.07
N ALA A 143 -3.17 16.66 10.38
CA ALA A 143 -2.63 17.82 9.67
C ALA A 143 -1.11 17.91 9.79
N SER A 144 -0.56 17.56 10.97
CA SER A 144 0.89 17.49 11.19
C SER A 144 1.55 16.38 10.36
N ILE A 145 1.03 15.15 10.41
CA ILE A 145 1.60 14.00 9.69
C ILE A 145 1.55 14.23 8.17
N CYS A 146 0.40 14.68 7.66
CA CYS A 146 0.17 14.89 6.23
C CYS A 146 0.68 16.25 5.73
N SER A 147 1.29 17.08 6.60
CA SER A 147 1.78 18.42 6.27
C SER A 147 0.71 19.31 5.59
N LEU A 148 -0.52 19.28 6.11
CA LEU A 148 -1.65 20.03 5.54
C LEU A 148 -1.50 21.53 5.79
N ASP A 149 -1.89 22.33 4.78
CA ASP A 149 -1.98 23.78 4.94
C ASP A 149 -3.24 24.19 5.74
N ALA A 150 -3.30 25.45 6.18
CA ALA A 150 -4.41 25.93 7.00
C ALA A 150 -5.79 25.79 6.31
N ALA A 151 -5.84 25.87 4.97
CA ALA A 151 -7.08 25.72 4.23
C ALA A 151 -7.54 24.25 4.17
N ALA A 152 -6.60 23.32 3.99
CA ALA A 152 -6.85 21.88 4.01
C ALA A 152 -7.21 21.41 5.42
N THR A 153 -6.53 21.89 6.46
CA THR A 153 -6.88 21.60 7.86
C THR A 153 -8.30 22.05 8.18
N ALA A 154 -8.70 23.27 7.79
CA ALA A 154 -10.08 23.73 7.99
C ALA A 154 -11.12 22.87 7.24
N ARG A 155 -10.78 22.34 6.04
CA ARG A 155 -11.66 21.39 5.34
C ARG A 155 -11.75 20.06 6.07
N LEU A 156 -10.64 19.55 6.61
CA LEU A 156 -10.61 18.33 7.40
C LEU A 156 -11.44 18.47 8.68
N GLU A 157 -11.34 19.62 9.37
CA GLU A 157 -12.19 19.95 10.53
C GLU A 157 -13.68 19.91 10.15
N ASN A 158 -14.06 20.48 9.00
CA ASN A 158 -15.44 20.44 8.52
C ASN A 158 -15.92 19.01 8.22
N TYR A 159 -15.08 18.17 7.59
CA TYR A 159 -15.41 16.77 7.33
C TYR A 159 -15.49 15.94 8.62
N ALA A 160 -14.66 16.26 9.61
CA ALA A 160 -14.70 15.60 10.92
C ALA A 160 -15.97 15.98 11.69
N ALA A 161 -16.38 17.25 11.64
CA ALA A 161 -17.56 17.75 12.35
C ALA A 161 -18.90 17.40 11.68
N THR A 162 -18.93 17.25 10.35
CA THR A 162 -20.14 16.99 9.57
C THR A 162 -19.97 15.70 8.76
N PRO A 163 -20.53 14.57 9.18
CA PRO A 163 -20.53 13.36 8.36
C PRO A 163 -21.39 13.58 7.11
N SER A 164 -20.77 14.03 6.02
CA SER A 164 -21.47 14.22 4.75
C SER A 164 -21.69 12.88 4.03
N SER A 165 -22.93 12.58 3.64
CA SER A 165 -23.39 11.38 2.91
C SER A 165 -22.35 10.67 2.04
N GLY A 166 -22.30 9.32 2.10
CA GLY A 166 -21.83 8.35 1.10
C GLY A 166 -20.43 8.49 0.45
N LEU A 167 -19.80 9.65 0.51
CA LEU A 167 -18.56 10.02 -0.18
C LEU A 167 -17.57 10.70 0.80
N LEU A 168 -17.84 10.60 2.10
CA LEU A 168 -17.01 11.21 3.14
C LEU A 168 -15.57 10.71 3.07
N LEU A 169 -15.39 9.39 3.09
CA LEU A 169 -14.08 8.76 3.00
C LEU A 169 -13.39 9.12 1.68
N GLU A 170 -14.11 9.13 0.56
CA GLU A 170 -13.55 9.58 -0.72
C GLU A 170 -13.05 11.03 -0.65
N SER A 171 -13.83 11.94 -0.06
CA SER A 171 -13.49 13.36 0.05
C SER A 171 -12.29 13.60 0.97
N VAL A 172 -12.21 12.87 2.09
CA VAL A 172 -11.07 12.94 3.01
C VAL A 172 -9.81 12.38 2.33
N LEU A 173 -9.89 11.23 1.64
CA LEU A 173 -8.75 10.68 0.92
C LEU A 173 -8.26 11.61 -0.21
N GLN A 174 -9.18 12.27 -0.93
CA GLN A 174 -8.80 13.29 -1.92
C GLN A 174 -8.09 14.49 -1.29
N LEU A 175 -8.56 14.94 -0.13
CA LEU A 175 -7.93 16.04 0.63
C LEU A 175 -6.51 15.67 1.07
N LEU A 176 -6.30 14.42 1.48
CA LEU A 176 -4.99 13.88 1.85
C LEU A 176 -4.10 13.57 0.64
N GLY A 177 -4.62 13.70 -0.59
CA GLY A 177 -3.86 13.43 -1.81
C GLY A 177 -3.61 11.95 -2.10
N VAL A 178 -4.36 11.04 -1.47
CA VAL A 178 -4.19 9.59 -1.60
C VAL A 178 -5.28 8.95 -2.47
N PRO A 179 -5.07 7.74 -3.01
CA PRO A 179 -6.04 7.10 -3.89
C PRO A 179 -7.38 6.78 -3.20
N VAL A 180 -8.49 7.20 -3.83
CA VAL A 180 -9.85 6.92 -3.34
C VAL A 180 -10.31 5.46 -3.51
N VAL A 181 -9.48 4.60 -4.09
CA VAL A 181 -9.82 3.18 -4.35
C VAL A 181 -10.12 2.46 -3.05
N ALA A 182 -9.44 2.82 -1.96
CA ALA A 182 -9.66 2.24 -0.65
C ALA A 182 -11.06 2.56 -0.10
N ALA A 183 -11.51 3.83 -0.19
CA ALA A 183 -12.86 4.20 0.24
C ALA A 183 -13.92 3.39 -0.52
N LYS A 184 -13.76 3.24 -1.83
CA LYS A 184 -14.65 2.42 -2.66
C LYS A 184 -14.64 0.95 -2.24
N LEU A 185 -13.47 0.39 -1.92
CA LEU A 185 -13.34 -1.00 -1.50
C LEU A 185 -14.05 -1.27 -0.17
N VAL A 186 -13.82 -0.40 0.81
CA VAL A 186 -14.38 -0.50 2.17
C VAL A 186 -15.88 -0.24 2.17
N GLU A 187 -16.37 0.71 1.37
CA GLU A 187 -17.80 1.03 1.29
C GLU A 187 -18.56 0.18 0.27
N SER A 188 -17.90 -0.51 -0.67
CA SER A 188 -18.58 -1.39 -1.63
C SER A 188 -19.08 -2.68 -0.98
N GLU A 189 -20.26 -3.14 -1.41
CA GLU A 189 -20.75 -4.49 -1.10
C GLU A 189 -20.03 -5.57 -1.94
N ARG A 190 -19.33 -5.17 -3.00
CA ARG A 190 -18.70 -6.09 -3.96
C ARG A 190 -17.52 -6.83 -3.32
N SER A 191 -17.30 -8.09 -3.71
CA SER A 191 -16.12 -8.84 -3.29
C SER A 191 -14.88 -8.23 -3.93
N VAL A 192 -13.81 -8.13 -3.14
CA VAL A 192 -12.49 -7.65 -3.56
C VAL A 192 -11.95 -8.52 -4.71
N GLU A 193 -12.26 -9.81 -4.68
CA GLU A 193 -11.86 -10.80 -5.70
C GLU A 193 -12.47 -10.52 -7.08
N ASP A 194 -13.57 -9.75 -7.13
CA ASP A 194 -14.22 -9.36 -8.39
C ASP A 194 -13.59 -8.12 -9.05
N MET A 195 -12.50 -7.58 -8.47
CA MET A 195 -11.76 -6.47 -9.05
C MET A 195 -10.63 -6.97 -9.95
N ASP A 196 -10.63 -6.50 -11.20
CA ASP A 196 -9.69 -6.94 -12.24
C ASP A 196 -8.19 -6.78 -11.88
N ASP A 197 -7.88 -5.90 -10.91
CA ASP A 197 -6.51 -5.57 -10.47
C ASP A 197 -6.17 -6.11 -9.06
N ALA A 198 -7.01 -6.97 -8.48
CA ALA A 198 -6.75 -7.56 -7.16
C ALA A 198 -5.80 -8.75 -7.25
N HIS A 199 -4.75 -8.74 -6.42
CA HIS A 199 -3.79 -9.82 -6.33
C HIS A 199 -3.66 -10.31 -4.89
N HIS A 200 -3.66 -11.63 -4.71
CA HIS A 200 -3.41 -12.27 -3.43
C HIS A 200 -1.90 -12.51 -3.24
N TYR A 201 -1.40 -12.17 -2.07
CA TYR A 201 0.01 -12.31 -1.68
C TYR A 201 0.12 -13.20 -0.44
N GLU A 202 0.98 -14.20 -0.53
CA GLU A 202 1.29 -15.12 0.57
C GLU A 202 2.76 -14.93 0.99
N PRO A 203 3.10 -15.15 2.28
CA PRO A 203 4.48 -15.18 2.73
C PRO A 203 5.27 -16.28 2.02
N LYS A 204 6.40 -15.92 1.43
CA LYS A 204 7.31 -16.83 0.74
C LYS A 204 8.74 -16.63 1.22
N SER A 205 9.64 -17.54 0.86
CA SER A 205 11.06 -17.32 1.11
C SER A 205 11.56 -16.07 0.36
N LEU A 206 12.53 -15.34 0.91
CA LEU A 206 13.08 -14.11 0.32
C LEU A 206 13.47 -14.26 -1.17
N GLY A 207 14.04 -15.41 -1.55
CA GLY A 207 14.40 -15.71 -2.94
C GLY A 207 13.19 -15.79 -3.88
N LEU A 208 12.07 -16.35 -3.40
CA LEU A 208 10.82 -16.40 -4.17
C LEU A 208 10.15 -15.04 -4.24
N SER A 209 10.18 -14.24 -3.16
CA SER A 209 9.64 -12.87 -3.19
C SER A 209 10.44 -11.95 -4.10
N LEU A 210 11.76 -12.14 -4.21
CA LEU A 210 12.58 -11.46 -5.22
C LEU A 210 12.15 -11.83 -6.64
N VAL A 211 11.90 -13.11 -6.91
CA VAL A 211 11.42 -13.56 -8.23
C VAL A 211 10.02 -13.00 -8.51
N ASP A 212 9.10 -13.03 -7.54
CA ASP A 212 7.76 -12.47 -7.68
C ASP A 212 7.82 -10.96 -7.91
N ALA A 213 8.65 -10.22 -7.17
CA ALA A 213 8.89 -8.79 -7.38
C ALA A 213 9.39 -8.50 -8.79
N MET A 214 10.41 -9.24 -9.24
CA MET A 214 11.00 -9.09 -10.57
C MET A 214 10.08 -9.54 -11.71
N THR A 215 8.98 -10.23 -11.40
CA THR A 215 7.99 -10.71 -12.38
C THR A 215 6.62 -10.03 -12.25
N THR A 216 6.47 -9.05 -11.36
CA THR A 216 5.24 -8.25 -11.20
C THR A 216 5.35 -6.94 -11.97
N GLU A 217 4.34 -6.60 -12.77
CA GLU A 217 4.33 -5.33 -13.49
C GLU A 217 4.20 -4.16 -12.49
N PRO A 218 5.09 -3.16 -12.53
CA PRO A 218 4.97 -2.00 -11.66
C PRO A 218 3.75 -1.16 -12.03
N SER A 219 3.04 -0.67 -11.02
CA SER A 219 1.88 0.24 -11.10
C SER A 219 2.28 1.72 -10.97
N GLY A 220 3.49 2.02 -10.49
CA GLY A 220 4.01 3.38 -10.31
C GLY A 220 4.27 4.15 -11.61
N ASN A 221 4.32 5.48 -11.54
CA ASN A 221 4.55 6.35 -12.70
C ASN A 221 5.97 6.93 -12.78
N ASP A 222 6.84 6.55 -11.84
CA ASP A 222 8.20 7.07 -11.75
C ASP A 222 9.10 6.57 -12.88
N VAL A 223 10.28 7.21 -13.03
CA VAL A 223 11.24 6.85 -14.08
C VAL A 223 11.66 5.37 -13.97
N VAL A 224 11.87 4.89 -12.75
CA VAL A 224 12.25 3.49 -12.48
C VAL A 224 11.12 2.54 -12.86
N SER A 225 9.88 2.81 -12.40
CA SER A 225 8.69 2.03 -12.77
C SER A 225 8.45 2.05 -14.28
N ARG A 226 8.71 3.17 -14.98
CA ARG A 226 8.62 3.24 -16.45
C ARG A 226 9.66 2.38 -17.15
N VAL A 227 10.89 2.38 -16.67
CA VAL A 227 11.98 1.55 -17.21
C VAL A 227 11.69 0.07 -16.97
N GLN A 228 11.28 -0.31 -15.75
CA GLN A 228 10.87 -1.68 -15.42
C GLN A 228 9.67 -2.11 -16.27
N ARG A 229 8.64 -1.26 -16.43
CA ARG A 229 7.49 -1.54 -17.29
C ARG A 229 7.90 -1.72 -18.76
N ALA A 230 8.88 -0.96 -19.23
CA ALA A 230 9.42 -1.15 -20.58
C ALA A 230 10.10 -2.52 -20.75
N TYR A 231 10.85 -2.98 -19.74
CA TYR A 231 11.41 -4.34 -19.73
C TYR A 231 10.33 -5.43 -19.66
N PHE A 232 9.26 -5.22 -18.89
CA PHE A 232 8.10 -6.14 -18.85
C PHE A 232 7.36 -6.24 -20.19
N ARG A 233 7.15 -5.09 -20.85
CA ARG A 233 6.44 -5.02 -22.13
C ARG A 233 7.27 -5.58 -23.29
N HIS A 234 8.60 -5.39 -23.22
CA HIS A 234 9.55 -5.88 -24.21
C HIS A 234 10.63 -6.76 -23.55
N PRO A 235 10.26 -7.97 -23.09
CA PRO A 235 11.19 -8.84 -22.38
C PRO A 235 12.35 -9.29 -23.29
N GLU A 236 12.19 -9.23 -24.62
CA GLU A 236 13.25 -9.50 -25.60
C GLU A 236 14.48 -8.60 -25.41
N ILE A 237 14.34 -7.42 -24.78
CA ILE A 237 15.47 -6.57 -24.44
C ILE A 237 16.41 -7.27 -23.45
N LEU A 238 15.88 -8.04 -22.49
CA LEU A 238 16.68 -8.83 -21.54
C LEU A 238 17.49 -9.92 -22.26
N LEU A 239 16.92 -10.55 -23.29
CA LEU A 239 17.66 -11.48 -24.12
C LEU A 239 18.73 -10.80 -24.97
N ALA A 240 18.46 -9.60 -25.48
CA ALA A 240 19.42 -8.83 -26.25
C ALA A 240 20.63 -8.40 -25.40
N VAL A 241 20.37 -7.91 -24.17
CA VAL A 241 21.43 -7.53 -23.20
C VAL A 241 22.18 -8.77 -22.74
N GLY A 242 21.48 -9.84 -22.32
CA GLY A 242 22.12 -11.07 -21.85
C GLY A 242 22.91 -11.77 -22.96
N GLY A 243 22.42 -11.70 -24.20
CA GLY A 243 23.15 -12.16 -25.39
C GLY A 243 24.44 -11.37 -25.62
N ALA A 244 24.41 -10.04 -25.48
CA ALA A 244 25.60 -9.19 -25.60
C ALA A 244 26.62 -9.47 -24.50
N GLU A 245 26.17 -9.65 -23.26
CA GLU A 245 27.00 -10.01 -22.11
C GLU A 245 27.61 -11.41 -22.26
N LEU A 246 26.89 -12.38 -22.82
CA LEU A 246 27.41 -13.71 -23.11
C LEU A 246 28.52 -13.65 -24.16
N VAL A 247 28.36 -12.84 -25.22
CA VAL A 247 29.40 -12.62 -26.23
C VAL A 247 30.63 -11.92 -25.61
N ALA A 248 30.44 -10.87 -24.83
CA ALA A 248 31.52 -10.17 -24.13
C ALA A 248 32.23 -11.07 -23.11
N GLY A 249 31.49 -11.80 -22.29
CA GLY A 249 32.02 -12.74 -21.31
C GLY A 249 32.79 -13.88 -21.95
N SER A 250 32.27 -14.49 -23.03
CA SER A 250 32.95 -15.58 -23.74
C SER A 250 34.23 -15.13 -24.45
N THR A 251 34.25 -13.92 -25.02
CA THR A 251 35.46 -13.34 -25.63
C THR A 251 36.53 -13.04 -24.57
N LEU A 252 36.15 -12.49 -23.42
CA LEU A 252 37.08 -12.28 -22.29
C LEU A 252 37.60 -13.61 -21.72
N ALA A 253 36.77 -14.65 -21.61
CA ALA A 253 37.21 -15.99 -21.21
C ALA A 253 38.23 -16.58 -22.22
N ALA A 254 37.98 -16.41 -23.52
CA ALA A 254 38.88 -16.87 -24.56
C ALA A 254 40.24 -16.15 -24.51
N LEU A 255 40.23 -14.84 -24.23
CA LEU A 255 41.45 -14.05 -24.03
C LEU A 255 42.19 -14.45 -22.74
N ALA A 256 41.46 -14.71 -21.65
CA ALA A 256 42.04 -15.19 -20.39
C ALA A 256 42.75 -16.55 -20.54
N ARG A 257 42.18 -17.46 -21.35
CA ARG A 257 42.75 -18.79 -21.65
C ARG A 257 44.06 -18.74 -22.43
N ARG A 258 44.35 -17.66 -23.16
CA ARG A 258 45.63 -17.46 -23.87
C ARG A 258 46.80 -17.18 -22.92
N GLY A 259 46.55 -16.90 -21.64
CA GLY A 259 47.57 -16.64 -20.64
C GLY A 259 48.20 -15.25 -20.76
N GLY A 260 48.85 -14.79 -19.67
CA GLY A 260 49.50 -13.47 -19.60
C GLY A 260 49.27 -12.76 -18.26
N ARG A 261 49.91 -11.59 -18.07
CA ARG A 261 49.85 -10.81 -16.81
C ARG A 261 48.43 -10.36 -16.41
N GLY A 262 47.46 -10.36 -17.33
CA GLY A 262 46.07 -9.94 -17.09
C GLY A 262 45.02 -11.06 -17.10
N SER A 263 45.41 -12.34 -17.22
CA SER A 263 44.46 -13.44 -17.43
C SER A 263 43.45 -13.63 -16.27
N ARG A 264 43.87 -13.38 -15.02
CA ARG A 264 42.99 -13.46 -13.85
C ARG A 264 41.90 -12.39 -13.88
N VAL A 265 42.26 -11.14 -14.21
CA VAL A 265 41.30 -10.02 -14.27
C VAL A 265 40.29 -10.22 -15.39
N LEU A 266 40.74 -10.69 -16.56
CA LEU A 266 39.85 -11.01 -17.68
C LEU A 266 38.93 -12.20 -17.35
N GLY A 267 39.46 -13.21 -16.64
CA GLY A 267 38.67 -14.35 -16.17
C GLY A 267 37.58 -13.96 -15.16
N THR A 268 37.89 -13.08 -14.21
CA THR A 268 36.89 -12.57 -13.26
C THR A 268 35.84 -11.69 -13.94
N ALA A 269 36.25 -10.81 -14.85
CA ALA A 269 35.32 -9.98 -15.61
C ALA A 269 34.39 -10.83 -16.49
N SER A 270 34.92 -11.88 -17.12
CA SER A 270 34.13 -12.86 -17.86
C SER A 270 33.11 -13.58 -16.99
N ALA A 271 33.51 -14.04 -15.80
CA ALA A 271 32.60 -14.74 -14.88
C ALA A 271 31.44 -13.84 -14.42
N VAL A 272 31.71 -12.56 -14.14
CA VAL A 272 30.66 -11.58 -13.79
C VAL A 272 29.68 -11.38 -14.94
N LEU A 273 30.16 -11.15 -16.16
CA LEU A 273 29.28 -10.95 -17.33
C LEU A 273 28.46 -12.22 -17.66
N LEU A 274 29.04 -13.41 -17.51
CA LEU A 274 28.32 -14.66 -17.75
C LEU A 274 27.27 -14.94 -16.67
N ALA A 275 27.53 -14.56 -15.42
CA ALA A 275 26.58 -14.67 -14.33
C ALA A 275 25.40 -13.69 -14.52
N ASP A 276 25.69 -12.46 -14.93
CA ASP A 276 24.66 -11.45 -15.24
C ASP A 276 23.77 -11.89 -16.41
N ALA A 277 24.38 -12.35 -17.51
CA ALA A 277 23.65 -12.91 -18.66
C ALA A 277 22.72 -14.07 -18.28
N ALA A 278 23.17 -14.96 -17.39
CA ALA A 278 22.35 -16.06 -16.88
C ALA A 278 21.17 -15.55 -16.03
N GLY A 279 21.40 -14.53 -15.21
CA GLY A 279 20.36 -13.85 -14.44
C GLY A 279 19.30 -13.21 -15.33
N GLN A 280 19.71 -12.48 -16.36
CA GLN A 280 18.81 -11.85 -17.33
C GLN A 280 18.00 -12.88 -18.13
N ALA A 281 18.59 -14.02 -18.51
CA ALA A 281 17.89 -15.11 -19.17
C ALA A 281 16.87 -15.82 -18.26
N ALA A 282 17.21 -16.02 -16.98
CA ALA A 282 16.29 -16.57 -16.00
C ALA A 282 15.10 -15.62 -15.75
N LEU A 283 15.37 -14.33 -15.63
CA LEU A 283 14.34 -13.29 -15.45
C LEU A 283 13.42 -13.21 -16.68
N TRP A 284 13.97 -13.26 -17.89
CA TRP A 284 13.17 -13.37 -19.12
C TRP A 284 12.26 -14.60 -19.12
N ALA A 285 12.78 -15.77 -18.75
CA ALA A 285 12.00 -17.01 -18.72
C ALA A 285 10.85 -16.92 -17.69
N ALA A 286 11.10 -16.33 -16.52
CA ALA A 286 10.11 -16.13 -15.48
C ALA A 286 9.01 -15.15 -15.89
N VAL A 287 9.38 -13.98 -16.43
CA VAL A 287 8.41 -12.98 -16.96
C VAL A 287 7.55 -13.59 -18.07
N ARG A 288 8.16 -14.36 -18.98
CA ARG A 288 7.44 -15.02 -20.08
C ARG A 288 6.50 -16.13 -19.61
N ALA A 289 6.87 -16.88 -18.58
CA ALA A 289 6.00 -17.91 -18.00
C ALA A 289 4.74 -17.28 -17.39
N ARG A 290 4.89 -16.15 -16.68
CA ARG A 290 3.78 -15.45 -16.03
C ARG A 290 2.78 -14.84 -17.02
N LYS A 291 3.25 -14.30 -18.15
CA LYS A 291 2.37 -13.76 -19.22
C LYS A 291 1.51 -14.82 -19.93
N LYS A 292 1.85 -16.10 -19.80
CA LYS A 292 1.09 -17.21 -20.41
C LYS A 292 0.05 -17.84 -19.47
N SER A 293 0.15 -17.56 -18.17
CA SER A 293 -0.83 -17.95 -17.17
C SER A 293 -1.98 -16.95 -17.14
#